data_AF-T1BIR8-F1
#
_entry.id   AF-T1BIR8-F1
#
_cell.length_a   1.000
_cell.length_b   1.000
_cell.length_c   1.000
_cell.angle_alpha   90.00
_cell.angle_beta   90.00
_cell.angle_gamma   90.00
#
_symmetry.space_group_name_H-M   'P 1'
#
loop_
_entity.id
_entity.type
_entity.pdbx_description
1 polymer ?
#
loop_
_entity_poly.entity_id
_entity_poly.type
_entity_poly.pdbx_seq_one_letter_code
_entity_poly.pdbx_strand_id
1 'polypeptide(L)'
;MAASRLTVLDGDRSIGGTKILFEQGPTRVLLDFGTNYQTMSRFFEEYLQPRPARGLVDQIELGLLPRRAGLYRRDLLPPQDYP
;
A
#
# COMPACT_ATOMS: atom_id res chain seq x y z
N MET A 1 -19.03 -5.46 -23.74
CA MET A 1 -18.98 -5.03 -22.32
C MET A 1 -17.51 -4.91 -21.91
N ALA A 2 -17.15 -3.93 -21.08
CA ALA A 2 -15.79 -3.82 -20.56
C ALA A 2 -15.51 -5.00 -19.61
N ALA A 3 -14.34 -5.63 -19.74
CA ALA A 3 -13.93 -6.71 -18.85
C ALA A 3 -13.75 -6.18 -17.42
N SER A 4 -14.22 -6.96 -16.45
CA SER A 4 -14.02 -6.68 -15.03
C SER A 4 -12.77 -7.40 -14.54
N ARG A 5 -11.98 -6.74 -13.69
CA ARG A 5 -10.79 -7.32 -13.06
C ARG A 5 -10.79 -7.04 -11.56
N LEU A 6 -10.47 -8.07 -10.79
CA LEU A 6 -10.18 -7.97 -9.36
C LEU A 6 -8.69 -8.26 -9.15
N THR A 7 -7.99 -7.38 -8.45
CA THR A 7 -6.59 -7.58 -8.06
C THR A 7 -6.48 -7.50 -6.55
N VAL A 8 -5.98 -8.55 -5.90
CA VAL A 8 -5.61 -8.50 -4.49
C VAL A 8 -4.23 -7.85 -4.41
N LEU A 9 -4.16 -6.67 -3.77
CA LEU A 9 -2.92 -5.91 -3.62
C LEU A 9 -2.16 -6.30 -2.34
N ASP A 10 -2.89 -6.72 -1.30
CA ASP A 10 -2.34 -7.17 -0.02
C ASP A 10 -3.45 -7.94 0.76
N GLY A 11 -3.05 -8.72 1.76
CA GLY A 11 -3.95 -9.46 2.64
C GLY A 11 -4.36 -10.86 2.17
N ASP A 12 -3.74 -11.44 1.12
CA ASP A 12 -4.08 -12.78 0.63
C ASP A 12 -3.61 -13.91 1.55
N ARG A 13 -2.63 -13.65 2.43
CA ARG A 13 -2.02 -14.63 3.33
C ARG A 13 -1.91 -14.18 4.79
N SER A 14 -2.62 -13.11 5.15
CA SER A 14 -2.56 -12.51 6.49
C SER A 14 -3.95 -12.24 7.04
N ILE A 15 -4.07 -12.23 8.37
CA ILE A 15 -5.24 -11.69 9.05
C ILE A 15 -5.03 -10.17 9.15
N GLY A 16 -5.86 -9.41 8.44
CA GLY A 16 -5.69 -7.97 8.27
C GLY A 16 -4.72 -7.62 7.12
N GLY A 17 -4.73 -6.34 6.72
CA GLY A 17 -3.95 -5.88 5.57
C GLY A 17 -4.70 -5.85 4.24
N THR A 18 -5.98 -6.24 4.23
CA THR A 18 -6.80 -6.36 3.02
C THR A 18 -6.77 -5.07 2.20
N LYS A 19 -6.35 -5.22 0.95
CA LYS A 19 -6.41 -4.16 -0.08
C LYS A 19 -6.80 -4.82 -1.38
N ILE A 20 -8.01 -4.57 -1.87
CA ILE A 20 -8.52 -5.21 -3.08
C ILE A 20 -8.90 -4.12 -4.07
N LEU A 21 -8.36 -4.20 -5.29
CA LEU A 21 -8.65 -3.28 -6.36
C LEU A 21 -9.61 -3.92 -7.35
N PHE A 22 -10.77 -3.29 -7.53
CA PHE A 22 -11.71 -3.60 -8.60
C PHE A 22 -11.56 -2.61 -9.76
N GLU A 23 -11.59 -3.12 -10.98
CA GLU A 23 -11.38 -2.37 -12.22
C GLU A 23 -12.41 -2.76 -13.27
N GLN A 24 -13.11 -1.77 -13.85
CA GLN A 24 -14.00 -1.98 -15.00
C GLN A 24 -14.01 -0.72 -15.88
N GLY A 25 -13.45 -0.83 -17.09
CA GLY A 25 -13.28 0.33 -17.98
C GLY A 25 -12.45 1.45 -17.31
N PRO A 26 -12.92 2.71 -17.28
CA PRO A 26 -12.23 3.80 -16.59
C PRO A 26 -12.43 3.79 -15.07
N THR A 27 -13.39 3.01 -14.56
CA THR A 27 -13.74 2.98 -13.15
C THR A 27 -12.76 2.10 -12.38
N ARG A 28 -12.25 2.62 -11.27
CA ARG A 28 -11.46 1.86 -10.28
C ARG A 28 -11.99 2.12 -8.88
N VAL A 29 -12.15 1.06 -8.11
CA VAL A 29 -12.56 1.11 -6.70
C VAL A 29 -11.55 0.32 -5.89
N LEU A 30 -11.01 0.95 -4.86
CA LEU A 30 -10.17 0.28 -3.87
C LEU A 30 -11.04 -0.05 -2.66
N LEU A 31 -11.12 -1.34 -2.33
CA LEU A 31 -11.87 -1.87 -1.21
C LEU A 31 -10.89 -2.16 -0.08
N ASP A 32 -11.17 -1.54 1.07
CA ASP A 32 -10.33 -1.56 2.27
C ASP A 32 -8.94 -0.94 2.06
N PHE A 33 -8.33 -0.50 3.15
CA PHE A 33 -6.95 -0.05 3.20
C PHE A 33 -6.28 -0.41 4.53
N GLY A 34 -6.64 -1.59 5.06
CA GLY A 34 -6.17 -2.07 6.35
C GLY A 34 -4.66 -2.29 6.42
N THR A 35 -4.11 -2.22 7.63
CA THR A 35 -2.69 -2.46 7.91
C THR A 35 -2.38 -3.95 7.95
N ASN A 36 -1.34 -4.38 7.24
CA ASN A 36 -0.82 -5.75 7.33
C ASN A 36 0.11 -5.85 8.55
N TYR A 37 -0.45 -6.23 9.70
CA TYR A 37 0.30 -6.33 10.95
C TYR A 37 1.39 -7.41 10.91
N GLN A 38 1.22 -8.46 10.09
CA GLN A 38 2.23 -9.51 9.92
C GLN A 38 3.47 -8.99 9.18
N THR A 39 3.29 -8.13 8.19
CA THR A 39 4.42 -7.45 7.53
C THR A 39 5.00 -6.39 8.44
N MET A 40 4.16 -5.66 9.19
CA MET A 40 4.59 -4.57 10.06
C MET A 40 5.48 -5.07 11.20
N SER A 41 5.12 -6.19 11.82
CA SER A 41 5.88 -6.78 12.93
C SER A 41 7.29 -7.17 12.56
N ARG A 42 7.56 -7.48 11.29
CA ARG A 42 8.91 -7.84 10.81
C ARG A 42 9.92 -6.69 10.89
N PHE A 43 9.44 -5.45 10.88
CA PHE A 43 10.30 -4.28 10.71
C PHE A 43 10.14 -3.22 11.79
N PHE A 44 8.95 -3.09 12.37
CA PHE A 44 8.59 -1.97 13.26
C PHE A 44 8.24 -2.39 14.69
N GLU A 45 8.75 -3.53 15.16
CA GLU A 45 8.59 -3.95 16.56
C GLU A 45 9.60 -3.27 17.50
N GLU A 46 9.09 -2.93 18.70
CA GLU A 46 9.71 -2.31 19.88
C GLU A 46 10.49 -1.00 19.68
N TYR A 47 11.51 -0.94 18.81
CA TYR A 47 12.45 0.18 18.75
C TYR A 47 12.58 0.82 17.36
N LEU A 48 12.15 0.13 16.31
CA LEU A 48 12.17 0.66 14.96
C LEU A 48 10.84 1.31 14.63
N GLN A 49 10.90 2.59 14.27
CA GLN A 49 9.75 3.36 13.78
C GLN A 49 10.00 3.77 12.33
N PRO A 50 8.95 3.94 11.51
CA PRO A 50 9.09 4.54 10.18
C PRO A 50 9.76 5.90 10.32
N ARG A 51 10.64 6.25 9.38
CA ARG A 51 11.31 7.56 9.40
C ARG A 51 10.30 8.62 8.99
N PRO A 52 9.76 9.46 9.90
CA PRO A 52 8.60 10.30 9.56
C PRO A 52 8.91 11.33 8.46
N ALA A 53 10.17 11.80 8.41
CA ALA A 53 10.67 12.71 7.39
C ALA A 53 10.70 12.12 5.96
N ARG A 54 10.41 10.81 5.80
CA ARG A 54 10.44 10.09 4.54
C ARG A 54 9.04 9.82 3.96
N GLY A 55 7.98 10.33 4.58
CA GLY A 55 6.61 10.11 4.11
C GLY A 55 6.26 8.62 4.05
N LEU A 56 5.74 8.16 2.92
CA LEU A 56 5.34 6.76 2.69
C LEU A 56 6.45 5.85 2.13
N VAL A 57 7.69 6.33 1.99
CA VAL A 57 8.77 5.55 1.35
C VAL A 57 9.00 4.24 2.06
N ASP A 58 9.19 4.28 3.37
CA ASP A 58 9.55 3.08 4.13
C ASP A 58 8.42 2.05 4.05
N GLN A 59 7.16 2.49 4.14
CA GLN A 59 6.01 1.58 4.01
C GLN A 59 5.90 0.96 2.61
N ILE A 60 6.25 1.68 1.53
CA ILE A 60 6.22 1.14 0.17
C ILE A 60 7.38 0.16 -0.06
N GLU A 61 8.60 0.53 0.32
CA GLU A 61 9.79 -0.29 0.12
C GLU A 61 9.78 -1.57 0.98
N LEU A 62 9.19 -1.50 2.17
CA LEU A 62 9.02 -2.66 3.06
C LEU A 62 7.79 -3.51 2.72
N GLY A 63 7.02 -3.14 1.68
CA GLY A 63 5.86 -3.89 1.22
C GLY A 63 4.63 -3.80 2.13
N LEU A 64 4.55 -2.81 3.03
CA LEU A 64 3.33 -2.50 3.80
C LEU A 64 2.26 -1.80 2.96
N LEU A 65 2.71 -1.09 1.93
CA LEU A 65 1.88 -0.31 1.03
C LEU A 65 2.15 -0.72 -0.43
N PRO A 66 1.11 -0.98 -1.25
CA PRO A 66 1.30 -1.34 -2.65
C PRO A 66 2.05 -0.27 -3.46
N ARG A 67 3.10 -0.66 -4.20
CA ARG A 67 3.83 0.25 -5.11
C ARG A 67 3.02 0.51 -6.39
N ARG A 68 1.99 1.35 -6.31
CA ARG A 68 1.10 1.67 -7.44
C ARG A 68 0.79 3.16 -7.54
N ALA A 69 1.01 3.72 -8.73
CA ALA A 69 0.72 5.12 -9.01
C ALA A 69 -0.78 5.43 -8.85
N GLY A 70 -1.08 6.62 -8.32
CA GLY A 70 -2.45 7.12 -8.17
C GLY A 70 -3.21 6.62 -6.94
N LEU A 71 -2.61 5.77 -6.08
CA LEU A 71 -3.25 5.34 -4.83
C LEU A 71 -3.03 6.33 -3.67
N TYR A 72 -1.93 7.08 -3.69
CA TYR A 72 -1.51 7.92 -2.58
C TYR A 72 -1.64 9.40 -2.91
N ARG A 73 -1.87 10.21 -1.86
CA ARG A 73 -1.75 11.65 -1.98
C ARG A 73 -0.31 12.03 -2.31
N ARG A 74 -0.13 12.97 -3.23
CA ARG A 74 1.18 13.37 -3.74
C ARG A 74 2.09 13.97 -2.67
N ASP A 75 1.51 14.61 -1.66
CA ASP A 75 2.23 15.23 -0.53
C ASP A 75 2.77 14.21 0.48
N LEU A 76 2.33 12.95 0.40
CA LEU A 76 2.81 11.86 1.25
C LEU A 76 3.90 11.02 0.57
N LEU A 77 4.09 11.20 -0.74
CA LEU A 77 5.15 10.55 -1.51
C LEU A 77 6.48 11.29 -1.31
N PRO A 78 7.62 10.60 -1.41
CA PRO A 78 8.90 11.29 -1.41
C PRO A 78 8.98 12.29 -2.57
N PRO A 79 9.81 13.34 -2.43
CA PRO A 79 10.28 14.09 -3.60
C PRO A 79 10.83 13.12 -4.64
N GLN A 80 10.59 13.40 -5.93
CA GLN A 80 10.99 12.52 -7.05
C GLN A 80 12.51 12.25 -7.10
N ASP A 81 13.30 13.08 -6.41
CA ASP A 81 14.78 13.08 -6.45
C ASP A 81 15.42 12.46 -5.20
N TYR A 82 14.70 11.62 -4.47
CA TYR A 82 15.35 10.82 -3.42
C TYR A 82 16.18 9.70 -4.06
N PRO A 83 17.45 9.48 -3.64
CA PRO A 83 18.32 8.46 -4.22
C PRO A 83 17.71 7.05 -4.21
#